data_AF-A0A8T0C895-F1
#
_entry.id   AF-A0A8T0C895-F1
#
_cell.length_a   1.000
_cell.length_b   1.000
_cell.length_c   1.000
_cell.angle_alpha   90.00
_cell.angle_beta   90.00
_cell.angle_gamma   90.00
#
_symmetry.space_group_name_H-M   'P 1'
#
loop_
_entity.id
_entity.type
_entity.pdbx_description
1 polymer ?
#
loop_
_entity_poly.entity_id
_entity_poly.type
_entity_poly.pdbx_seq_one_letter_code
_entity_poly.pdbx_strand_id
1 'polypeptide(L)'
;MKILSKLGVVSLLLLMTGCASVLGITGADAGKRISDDWVEYNVVHPGLTVKILEPYAADLMPISTVGKSSPSPLRHTVIFGSKSNQHKLEIVGKYKKELYFDNRFYGTIWSGDILIRDGSLSIDGKLVSPIEN
;
A
#
# COMPACT_ATOMS: atom_id res chain seq x y z
N MET A 1 -0.68 23.44 -49.47
CA MET A 1 -0.93 22.15 -48.79
C MET A 1 0.20 21.83 -47.81
N LYS A 2 0.17 22.31 -46.56
CA LYS A 2 1.19 21.99 -45.54
C LYS A 2 0.64 21.86 -44.09
N ILE A 3 -0.68 21.74 -43.93
CA ILE A 3 -1.32 21.73 -42.60
C ILE A 3 -1.97 20.38 -42.26
N LEU A 4 -2.29 19.54 -43.25
CA LEU A 4 -2.96 18.25 -43.04
C LEU A 4 -2.05 17.12 -42.51
N SER A 5 -0.72 17.22 -42.66
CA SER A 5 0.19 16.16 -42.22
C SER A 5 0.53 16.17 -40.72
N LYS A 6 0.16 17.24 -39.99
CA LYS A 6 0.46 17.35 -38.54
C LYS A 6 -0.63 16.78 -37.62
N LEU A 7 -1.85 16.57 -38.12
CA LEU A 7 -2.95 16.02 -37.31
C LEU A 7 -2.90 14.49 -37.15
N GLY A 8 -2.33 13.77 -38.13
CA GLY A 8 -2.21 12.30 -38.05
C GLY A 8 -1.29 11.81 -36.93
N VAL A 9 -0.26 12.59 -36.59
CA VAL A 9 0.74 12.21 -35.57
C VAL A 9 0.19 12.36 -34.15
N VAL A 10 -0.72 13.32 -33.91
CA VAL A 10 -1.32 13.54 -32.58
C VAL A 10 -2.33 12.45 -32.24
N SER A 11 -3.07 11.91 -33.23
CA SER A 11 -4.03 10.83 -33.01
C SER A 11 -3.36 9.48 -32.66
N LEU A 12 -2.13 9.24 -33.11
CA LEU A 12 -1.42 7.98 -32.84
C LEU A 12 -0.77 7.96 -31.44
N LEU A 13 -0.45 9.14 -30.89
CA LEU A 13 0.08 9.28 -29.52
C LEU A 13 -1.00 9.08 -28.45
N LEU A 14 -2.27 9.33 -28.76
CA LEU A 14 -3.39 9.15 -27.83
C LEU A 14 -3.86 7.69 -27.69
N LEU A 15 -3.41 6.79 -28.56
CA LEU A 15 -3.70 5.34 -28.47
C LEU A 15 -2.72 4.59 -27.54
N MET A 16 -1.63 5.25 -27.13
CA MET A 16 -0.60 4.67 -26.26
C MET A 16 -0.76 5.07 -24.78
N THR A 17 -1.80 5.81 -24.40
CA THR A 17 -2.31 5.75 -23.02
C THR A 17 -3.05 4.43 -22.87
N GLY A 18 -2.31 3.33 -22.95
CA GLY A 18 -2.79 2.03 -22.57
C GLY A 18 -3.41 2.19 -21.19
N CYS A 19 -4.69 1.84 -21.07
CA CYS A 19 -5.25 1.46 -19.80
C CYS A 19 -4.42 0.28 -19.31
N ALA A 20 -3.28 0.59 -18.68
CA ALA A 20 -2.56 -0.34 -17.85
C ALA A 20 -3.53 -0.63 -16.71
N SER A 21 -4.34 -1.67 -16.92
CA SER A 21 -4.91 -2.44 -15.83
C SER A 21 -3.70 -2.88 -15.02
N VAL A 22 -3.27 -2.06 -14.06
CA VAL A 22 -2.31 -2.47 -13.05
C VAL A 22 -3.02 -3.59 -12.32
N LEU A 23 -2.86 -4.81 -12.81
CA LEU A 23 -3.15 -6.05 -12.12
C LEU A 23 -2.12 -6.07 -11.00
N GLY A 24 -2.47 -5.34 -9.96
CA GLY A 24 -1.66 -5.16 -8.79
C GLY A 24 -1.56 -6.46 -8.06
N ILE A 25 -0.41 -7.12 -8.18
CA ILE A 25 -0.06 -8.18 -7.26
C ILE A 25 0.07 -7.50 -5.89
N THR A 26 -0.82 -7.85 -4.97
CA THR A 26 -0.72 -7.45 -3.57
C THR A 26 -0.07 -8.58 -2.79
N GLY A 27 0.85 -8.27 -1.89
CA GLY A 27 1.53 -9.27 -1.08
C GLY A 27 2.50 -8.65 -0.09
N ALA A 28 3.20 -9.49 0.67
CA ALA A 28 4.28 -9.09 1.55
C ALA A 28 5.44 -10.08 1.44
N ASP A 29 6.66 -9.61 1.72
CA ASP A 29 7.79 -10.51 1.95
C ASP A 29 7.63 -11.25 3.29
N ALA A 30 8.48 -12.26 3.55
CA ALA A 30 8.43 -13.05 4.78
C ALA A 30 8.99 -12.31 6.01
N GLY A 31 9.41 -11.05 5.87
CA GLY A 31 10.14 -10.30 6.88
C GLY A 31 11.65 -10.57 6.83
N LYS A 32 12.42 -9.51 7.04
CA LYS A 32 13.88 -9.53 7.15
C LYS A 32 14.28 -8.92 8.48
N ARG A 33 15.10 -9.63 9.25
CA ARG A 33 15.73 -9.05 10.45
C ARG A 33 16.75 -8.01 10.02
N ILE A 34 16.55 -6.76 10.43
CA ILE A 34 17.43 -5.62 10.07
C ILE A 34 18.34 -5.19 11.22
N SER A 35 18.03 -5.62 12.45
CA SER A 35 18.85 -5.47 13.65
C SER A 35 18.43 -6.52 14.69
N ASP A 36 19.11 -6.58 15.83
CA ASP A 36 18.72 -7.48 16.92
C ASP A 36 17.31 -7.19 17.44
N ASP A 37 16.82 -5.95 17.30
CA ASP A 37 15.55 -5.54 17.89
C ASP A 37 14.40 -5.43 16.88
N TRP A 38 14.64 -5.54 15.57
CA TRP A 38 13.63 -5.21 14.56
C TRP A 38 13.56 -6.17 13.38
N VAL A 39 12.33 -6.45 12.95
CA VAL A 39 11.99 -7.13 11.70
C VAL A 39 11.31 -6.14 10.76
N GLU A 40 11.83 -6.02 9.54
CA GLU A 40 11.24 -5.23 8.46
C GLU A 40 10.44 -6.13 7.53
N TYR A 41 9.21 -5.73 7.21
CA TYR A 41 8.40 -6.31 6.15
C TYR A 41 8.19 -5.29 5.05
N ASN A 42 8.38 -5.71 3.80
CA ASN A 42 7.99 -4.93 2.63
C ASN A 42 6.67 -5.48 2.06
N VAL A 43 5.68 -4.61 1.99
CA VAL A 43 4.34 -4.91 1.48
C VAL A 43 4.21 -4.28 0.09
N VAL A 44 3.87 -5.11 -0.88
CA VAL A 44 3.62 -4.70 -2.26
C VAL A 44 2.15 -4.30 -2.40
N HIS A 45 1.91 -3.05 -2.77
CA HIS A 45 0.59 -2.57 -3.16
C HIS A 45 0.73 -1.57 -4.32
N PRO A 46 -0.15 -1.59 -5.34
CA PRO A 46 -0.03 -0.69 -6.49
C PRO A 46 0.03 0.80 -6.12
N GLY A 47 1.14 1.45 -6.45
CA GLY A 47 1.33 2.88 -6.20
C GLY A 47 1.64 3.23 -4.74
N LEU A 48 1.79 2.25 -3.85
CA LEU A 48 2.25 2.48 -2.48
C LEU A 48 3.52 1.67 -2.21
N THR A 49 4.51 2.29 -1.60
CA THR A 49 5.60 1.58 -0.93
C THR A 49 5.21 1.42 0.52
N VAL A 50 4.97 0.20 0.99
CA VAL A 50 4.53 -0.01 2.37
C VAL A 50 5.61 -0.79 3.11
N LYS A 51 6.12 -0.20 4.20
CA LYS A 51 7.08 -0.81 5.12
C LYS A 51 6.49 -0.94 6.50
N ILE A 52 6.72 -2.08 7.12
CA ILE A 52 6.29 -2.36 8.49
C ILE A 52 7.52 -2.76 9.30
N LEU A 53 7.73 -2.10 10.43
CA LEU A 53 8.80 -2.38 11.38
C LEU A 53 8.18 -2.87 12.69
N GLU A 54 8.35 -4.16 12.97
CA GLU A 54 7.92 -4.78 14.22
C GLU A 54 9.13 -5.05 15.13
N PRO A 55 9.01 -4.80 16.44
CA PRO A 55 9.99 -5.29 17.41
C PRO A 55 10.13 -6.80 17.29
N TYR A 56 11.37 -7.30 17.30
CA TYR A 56 11.60 -8.74 17.26
C TYR A 56 11.03 -9.38 18.54
N ALA A 57 10.15 -10.37 18.35
CA ALA A 57 9.65 -11.23 19.40
C ALA A 57 9.65 -12.69 18.93
N ALA A 58 9.89 -13.62 19.86
CA ALA A 58 9.92 -15.05 19.54
C ALA A 58 8.54 -15.59 19.10
N ASP A 59 7.47 -14.90 19.46
CA ASP A 59 6.08 -15.23 19.13
C ASP A 59 5.51 -14.39 17.97
N LEU A 60 6.38 -13.70 17.20
CA LEU A 60 5.96 -13.03 15.97
C LEU A 60 5.26 -14.01 15.03
N MET A 61 4.11 -13.59 14.50
CA MET A 61 3.36 -14.36 13.53
C MET A 61 3.93 -14.12 12.12
N PRO A 62 3.83 -15.10 11.21
CA PRO A 62 4.03 -14.84 9.80
C PRO A 62 3.08 -13.74 9.32
N ILE A 63 3.61 -12.76 8.61
CA ILE A 63 2.77 -11.72 7.99
C ILE A 63 1.79 -12.36 7.01
N SER A 64 0.55 -11.87 7.02
CA SER A 64 -0.53 -12.38 6.19
C SER A 64 -1.13 -11.25 5.37
N THR A 65 -1.27 -11.48 4.06
CA THR A 65 -1.88 -10.50 3.14
C THR A 65 -3.09 -11.11 2.46
N VAL A 66 -4.21 -10.41 2.52
CA VAL A 66 -5.45 -10.79 1.84
C VAL A 66 -5.81 -9.68 0.86
N GLY A 67 -5.59 -9.93 -0.43
CA GLY A 67 -6.05 -9.08 -1.52
C GLY A 67 -7.42 -9.53 -2.02
N LYS A 68 -8.44 -8.67 -1.90
CA LYS A 68 -9.76 -8.88 -2.51
C LYS A 68 -9.97 -7.83 -3.61
N SER A 69 -10.13 -8.30 -4.83
CA SER A 69 -10.48 -7.48 -5.99
C SER A 69 -12.00 -7.33 -6.21
N SER A 70 -12.82 -8.10 -5.46
CA SER A 70 -14.28 -8.10 -5.56
C SER A 70 -14.95 -8.45 -4.22
N PRO A 71 -16.11 -7.85 -3.89
CA PRO A 71 -16.72 -6.71 -4.59
C PRO A 71 -15.91 -5.42 -4.40
N SER A 72 -16.02 -4.49 -5.36
CA SER A 72 -15.40 -3.16 -5.25
C SER A 72 -15.90 -2.43 -3.99
N PRO A 73 -15.03 -1.70 -3.27
CA PRO A 73 -13.66 -1.34 -3.60
C PRO A 73 -12.63 -2.45 -3.39
N LEU A 74 -11.53 -2.40 -4.16
CA LEU A 74 -10.35 -3.25 -3.94
C LEU A 74 -9.88 -3.08 -2.49
N ARG A 75 -9.74 -4.18 -1.76
CA ARG A 75 -9.28 -4.18 -0.38
C ARG A 75 -8.03 -5.04 -0.27
N HIS A 76 -6.96 -4.44 0.21
CA HIS A 76 -5.74 -5.14 0.59
C HIS A 76 -5.59 -5.06 2.11
N THR A 77 -5.72 -6.20 2.78
CA THR A 77 -5.56 -6.32 4.23
C THR A 77 -4.22 -6.98 4.53
N VAL A 78 -3.45 -6.37 5.41
CA VAL A 78 -2.17 -6.87 5.90
C VAL A 78 -2.28 -7.06 7.40
N ILE A 79 -1.94 -8.26 7.88
CA ILE A 79 -2.02 -8.67 9.27
C ILE A 79 -0.62 -9.06 9.73
N PHE A 80 -0.15 -8.49 10.83
CA PHE A 80 1.20 -8.64 11.34
C PHE A 80 1.24 -8.47 12.87
N GLY A 81 2.42 -8.59 13.47
CA GLY A 81 2.63 -8.52 14.92
C GLY A 81 2.75 -9.89 15.58
N SER A 82 2.57 -9.92 16.90
CA SER A 82 2.64 -11.15 17.69
C SER A 82 1.26 -11.78 17.90
N LYS A 83 1.22 -12.98 18.48
CA LYS A 83 -0.06 -13.62 18.86
C LYS A 83 -0.86 -12.82 19.89
N SER A 84 -0.18 -12.05 20.74
CA SER A 84 -0.79 -11.27 21.82
C SER A 84 -1.08 -9.81 21.42
N ASN A 85 -0.38 -9.29 20.42
CA ASN A 85 -0.54 -7.93 19.92
C ASN A 85 -0.53 -7.93 18.38
N GLN A 86 -1.68 -8.27 17.80
CA GLN A 86 -1.88 -8.35 16.37
C GLN A 86 -2.34 -6.99 15.82
N HIS A 87 -1.70 -6.56 14.74
CA HIS A 87 -2.01 -5.34 14.03
C HIS A 87 -2.61 -5.63 12.66
N LYS A 88 -3.43 -4.70 12.17
CA LYS A 88 -4.07 -4.80 10.86
C LYS A 88 -4.01 -3.46 10.11
N LEU A 89 -3.36 -3.48 8.96
CA LEU A 89 -3.41 -2.41 7.97
C LEU A 89 -4.40 -2.80 6.87
N GLU A 90 -5.37 -1.93 6.58
CA GLU A 90 -6.27 -2.09 5.43
C GLU A 90 -6.10 -0.91 4.48
N ILE A 91 -5.84 -1.24 3.22
CA ILE A 91 -5.74 -0.29 2.12
C ILE A 91 -6.96 -0.52 1.23
N VAL A 92 -7.85 0.46 1.17
CA VAL A 92 -9.15 0.35 0.47
C VAL A 92 -9.20 1.32 -0.70
N GLY A 93 -9.47 0.81 -1.89
CA GLY A 93 -9.54 1.58 -3.13
C GLY A 93 -8.41 1.25 -4.10
N LYS A 94 -8.67 1.48 -5.40
CA LYS A 94 -7.70 1.20 -6.47
C LYS A 94 -6.78 2.39 -6.76
N TYR A 95 -7.36 3.60 -6.81
CA TYR A 95 -6.64 4.82 -7.17
C TYR A 95 -6.44 5.71 -5.95
N LYS A 96 -7.53 6.34 -5.49
CA LYS A 96 -7.63 7.00 -4.20
C LYS A 96 -7.83 5.92 -3.12
N LYS A 97 -6.83 5.76 -2.25
CA LYS A 97 -6.68 4.68 -1.28
C LYS A 97 -6.90 5.20 0.11
N GLU A 98 -7.92 4.70 0.78
CA GLU A 98 -8.16 4.94 2.19
C GLU A 98 -7.27 4.01 3.01
N LEU A 99 -6.61 4.59 4.00
CA LEU A 99 -5.71 3.87 4.90
C LEU A 99 -6.39 3.70 6.25
N TYR A 100 -6.54 2.45 6.67
CA TYR A 100 -7.00 2.10 7.99
C TYR A 100 -5.92 1.32 8.72
N PHE A 101 -5.60 1.72 9.94
CA PHE A 101 -4.68 0.99 10.81
C PHE A 101 -5.37 0.72 12.14
N ASP A 102 -5.47 -0.57 12.51
CA ASP A 102 -6.22 -1.07 13.66
C ASP A 102 -7.64 -0.51 13.75
N ASN A 103 -8.36 -0.59 12.62
CA ASN A 103 -9.73 -0.10 12.42
C ASN A 103 -9.91 1.42 12.55
N ARG A 104 -8.83 2.21 12.62
CA ARG A 104 -8.89 3.67 12.63
C ARG A 104 -8.51 4.22 11.26
N PHE A 105 -9.21 5.26 10.81
CA PHE A 105 -8.95 5.92 9.53
C PHE A 105 -7.79 6.92 9.66
N TYR A 106 -6.82 6.87 8.76
CA TYR A 106 -5.64 7.77 8.77
C TYR A 106 -5.63 8.75 7.60
N GLY A 107 -6.63 8.69 6.73
CA GLY A 107 -6.74 9.55 5.56
C GLY A 107 -6.70 8.79 4.25
N THR A 108 -6.62 9.56 3.17
CA THR A 108 -6.69 9.04 1.82
C THR A 108 -5.54 9.54 0.97
N ILE A 109 -4.87 8.65 0.26
CA ILE A 109 -3.73 8.96 -0.60
C ILE A 109 -3.85 8.31 -1.97
N TRP A 110 -3.16 8.86 -2.96
CA TRP A 110 -3.10 8.27 -4.31
C TRP A 110 -1.87 7.38 -4.48
N SER A 111 -0.73 7.89 -4.04
CA SER A 111 0.55 7.22 -4.02
C SER A 111 1.41 7.78 -2.88
N GLY A 112 2.41 7.04 -2.45
CA GLY A 112 3.34 7.50 -1.43
C GLY A 112 3.99 6.36 -0.67
N ASP A 113 4.80 6.74 0.31
CA ASP A 113 5.50 5.82 1.19
C ASP A 113 4.77 5.73 2.54
N ILE A 114 4.38 4.52 2.92
CA ILE A 114 3.78 4.20 4.20
C ILE A 114 4.81 3.50 5.06
N LEU A 115 5.04 4.03 6.26
CA LEU A 115 5.83 3.37 7.28
C LEU A 115 4.96 3.14 8.50
N ILE A 116 4.81 1.88 8.89
CA ILE A 116 4.29 1.52 10.20
C ILE A 116 5.47 1.12 11.07
N ARG A 117 5.57 1.71 12.26
CA ARG A 117 6.58 1.37 13.25
C ARG A 117 5.97 1.54 14.63
N ASP A 118 6.01 0.48 15.44
CA ASP A 118 5.60 0.53 16.84
C ASP A 118 4.19 1.14 17.03
N GLY A 119 3.22 0.62 16.28
CA GLY A 119 1.83 1.12 16.32
C GLY A 119 1.62 2.55 15.78
N SER A 120 2.65 3.17 15.22
CA SER A 120 2.57 4.51 14.61
C SER A 120 2.60 4.43 13.09
N LEU A 121 1.74 5.20 12.42
CA LEU A 121 1.67 5.27 10.96
C LEU A 121 2.25 6.61 10.47
N SER A 122 3.18 6.54 9.52
CA SER A 122 3.72 7.70 8.82
C SER A 122 3.44 7.61 7.32
N ILE A 123 3.16 8.76 6.71
CA ILE A 123 2.96 8.92 5.27
C ILE A 123 4.01 9.89 4.76
N ASP A 124 4.80 9.48 3.76
CA ASP A 124 5.88 10.27 3.15
C ASP A 124 6.82 10.88 4.21
N GLY A 125 7.17 10.06 5.22
CA GLY A 125 8.06 10.45 6.32
C GLY A 125 7.43 11.33 7.40
N LYS A 126 6.14 11.69 7.29
CA LYS A 126 5.41 12.46 8.31
C LYS A 126 4.54 11.55 9.14
N LEU A 127 4.71 11.59 10.46
CA LEU A 127 3.81 10.92 11.39
C LEU A 127 2.41 11.50 11.24
N VAL A 128 1.42 10.63 11.08
CA VAL A 128 0.01 11.03 10.95
C VAL A 128 -0.80 10.46 12.10
N SER A 129 -1.79 11.23 12.52
CA SER A 129 -2.76 10.81 13.53
C SER A 129 -4.02 10.26 12.86
N PRO A 130 -4.75 9.35 13.54
CA PRO A 130 -6.05 8.93 13.05
C PRO A 130 -6.99 10.15 12.96
N ILE A 131 -7.76 10.19 11.89
CA ILE A 131 -8.80 11.20 11.67
C ILE A 131 -10.07 10.67 12.32
N GLU A 132 -10.53 11.35 13.38
CA GLU A 132 -11.83 11.06 13.98
C GLU A 132 -12.93 11.48 12.99
N ASN A 133 -13.93 10.60 12.83
CA ASN A 133 -15.15 10.90 12.07
C ASN A 133 -16.20 11.50 12.99
#